data_AF-A0A2U1QRT9-F1
#
_entry.id   AF-A0A2U1QRT9-F1
#
_cell.length_a   1.000
_cell.length_b   1.000
_cell.length_c   1.000
_cell.angle_alpha   90.00
_cell.angle_beta   90.00
_cell.angle_gamma   90.00
#
_symmetry.space_group_name_H-M   'P 1'
#
loop_
_entity.id
_entity.type
_entity.pdbx_description
1 polymer ?
#
loop_
_entity_poly.entity_id
_entity_poly.type
_entity_poly.pdbx_seq_one_letter_code
_entity_poly.pdbx_strand_id
1 'polypeptide(L)'
;MSKGVKKIKWTGIGKVISSLSVPNKKAVIAPDQDVSFEVESWYDGTTEEEKKKNLTWILQEAKTRKEISKKLMPSNASKFLNIPKNLCGPYEYYLEASLFGKRDLFNDTGLIVRGDCPPKITSSKWCQTNNSEDVRKTHFFSYGEKFYLNLKTEGLNGHLNLSVDIFRRVTAKTNVSIKRYTSVDVIDGEINLEINDSFSWYSSVKNKDEIEEFYVQVFDPVNRLYIKDNNNDIAHARFLRVKNKIASMQVNPPVNLSPLKVGEPATNYISYNFCKYTFIKMNDKFLFDEKKLVKGQKLNRNIFIHLFAGGNEKNK
;
A
#
# COMPACT_ATOMS: atom_id res chain seq x y z
N MET A 1 -24.00 3.77 -31.32
CA MET A 1 -22.52 3.85 -31.23
C MET A 1 -22.11 4.01 -29.78
N SER A 2 -21.06 3.35 -29.34
CA SER A 2 -20.52 3.53 -27.98
C SER A 2 -20.06 4.97 -27.77
N LYS A 3 -20.18 5.46 -26.53
CA LYS A 3 -19.79 6.82 -26.12
C LYS A 3 -18.85 6.76 -24.92
N GLY A 4 -17.99 7.76 -24.80
CA GLY A 4 -17.09 7.93 -23.66
C GLY A 4 -15.62 7.69 -23.99
N VAL A 5 -14.80 7.55 -22.94
CA VAL A 5 -13.37 7.29 -23.06
C VAL A 5 -13.16 5.87 -23.60
N LYS A 6 -12.34 5.74 -24.64
CA LYS A 6 -11.99 4.45 -25.25
C LYS A 6 -10.68 3.92 -24.70
N LYS A 7 -9.68 4.80 -24.50
CA LYS A 7 -8.36 4.43 -23.97
C LYS A 7 -7.73 5.57 -23.18
N ILE A 8 -6.93 5.21 -22.20
CA ILE A 8 -6.01 6.10 -21.49
C ILE A 8 -4.56 5.70 -21.77
N LYS A 9 -3.64 6.66 -21.65
CA LYS A 9 -2.19 6.43 -21.82
C LYS A 9 -1.38 7.16 -20.77
N TRP A 10 -0.15 6.69 -20.55
CA TRP A 10 0.87 7.44 -19.82
C TRP A 10 1.34 8.64 -20.65
N THR A 11 1.55 9.78 -20.00
CA THR A 11 1.88 11.06 -20.67
C THR A 11 3.38 11.25 -20.92
N GLY A 12 4.24 10.40 -20.37
CA GLY A 12 5.69 10.60 -20.35
C GLY A 12 6.22 11.16 -19.02
N ILE A 13 5.33 11.64 -18.12
CA ILE A 13 5.73 12.13 -16.80
C ILE A 13 5.77 10.98 -15.80
N GLY A 14 6.88 10.89 -15.06
CA GLY A 14 7.18 9.80 -14.14
C GLY A 14 7.74 8.57 -14.86
N LYS A 15 8.50 7.73 -14.15
CA LYS A 15 9.22 6.58 -14.73
C LYS A 15 8.33 5.34 -14.85
N VAL A 16 8.09 4.90 -16.08
CA VAL A 16 7.51 3.60 -16.43
C VAL A 16 8.64 2.63 -16.81
N ILE A 17 8.60 1.41 -16.26
CA ILE A 17 9.55 0.33 -16.55
C ILE A 17 9.05 -0.42 -17.78
N SER A 18 9.58 -0.03 -18.95
CA SER A 18 9.12 -0.53 -20.25
C SER A 18 9.26 -2.05 -20.40
N SER A 19 10.33 -2.65 -19.86
CA SER A 19 10.59 -4.09 -19.94
C SER A 19 9.55 -4.96 -19.20
N LEU A 20 8.82 -4.38 -18.25
CA LEU A 20 7.76 -5.07 -17.49
C LEU A 20 6.34 -4.63 -17.91
N SER A 21 6.25 -3.65 -18.81
CA SER A 21 5.01 -3.06 -19.27
C SER A 21 4.55 -3.69 -20.58
N VAL A 22 3.24 -3.67 -20.82
CA VAL A 22 2.62 -4.13 -22.07
C VAL A 22 1.89 -2.94 -22.70
N PRO A 23 2.26 -2.49 -23.90
CA PRO A 23 1.61 -1.35 -24.56
C PRO A 23 0.09 -1.44 -24.54
N ASN A 24 -0.57 -0.35 -24.16
CA ASN A 24 -2.03 -0.21 -24.12
C ASN A 24 -2.77 -1.20 -23.21
N LYS A 25 -2.07 -1.96 -22.35
CA LYS A 25 -2.67 -2.94 -21.45
C LYS A 25 -2.18 -2.81 -20.03
N LYS A 26 -0.87 -2.65 -19.85
CA LYS A 26 -0.22 -2.66 -18.53
C LYS A 26 0.92 -1.65 -18.47
N ALA A 27 0.90 -0.77 -17.48
CA ALA A 27 2.03 0.08 -17.11
C ALA A 27 2.61 -0.37 -15.76
N VAL A 28 3.90 -0.66 -15.75
CA VAL A 28 4.65 -0.92 -14.52
C VAL A 28 5.44 0.32 -14.17
N ILE A 29 5.19 0.90 -13.00
CA ILE A 29 5.79 2.17 -12.59
C ILE A 29 6.85 1.97 -11.51
N ALA A 30 7.89 2.81 -11.53
CA ALA A 30 8.82 2.86 -10.40
C ALA A 30 8.14 3.53 -9.19
N PRO A 31 8.52 3.18 -7.95
CA PRO A 31 7.85 3.62 -6.73
C PRO A 31 8.13 5.09 -6.38
N ASP A 32 7.36 5.61 -5.42
CA ASP A 32 7.61 6.88 -4.71
C ASP A 32 7.71 8.10 -5.64
N GLN A 33 6.95 8.10 -6.73
CA GLN A 33 6.89 9.22 -7.69
C GLN A 33 5.49 9.33 -8.29
N ASP A 34 5.19 10.53 -8.79
CA ASP A 34 3.95 10.77 -9.52
C ASP A 34 4.11 10.37 -10.98
N VAL A 35 3.26 9.44 -11.43
CA VAL A 35 3.13 9.04 -12.84
C VAL A 35 1.80 9.53 -13.37
N SER A 36 1.85 10.18 -14.54
CA SER A 36 0.71 10.90 -15.10
C SER A 36 0.05 10.16 -16.26
N PHE A 37 -1.28 10.17 -16.28
CA PHE A 37 -2.12 9.52 -17.28
C PHE A 37 -3.13 10.51 -17.87
N GLU A 38 -3.46 10.33 -19.14
CA GLU A 38 -4.46 11.11 -19.85
C GLU A 38 -5.33 10.25 -20.77
N VAL A 39 -6.40 10.83 -21.30
CA VAL A 39 -7.20 10.16 -22.33
C VAL A 39 -6.44 10.15 -23.64
N GLU A 40 -6.23 8.97 -24.20
CA GLU A 40 -5.62 8.79 -25.52
C GLU A 40 -6.67 8.93 -26.63
N SER A 41 -7.81 8.26 -26.47
CA SER A 41 -8.85 8.22 -27.49
C SER A 41 -10.23 8.07 -26.88
N TRP A 42 -11.21 8.50 -27.66
CA TRP A 42 -12.64 8.46 -27.34
C TRP A 42 -13.34 7.50 -28.30
N TYR A 43 -14.51 6.99 -27.91
CA TYR A 43 -15.35 6.27 -28.85
C TYR A 43 -15.94 7.23 -29.88
N ASP A 44 -16.16 6.75 -31.10
CA ASP A 44 -16.63 7.54 -32.25
C ASP A 44 -17.97 8.25 -32.00
N GLY A 45 -18.80 7.72 -31.10
CA GLY A 45 -20.06 8.34 -30.70
C GLY A 45 -19.94 9.53 -29.75
N THR A 46 -18.73 9.91 -29.33
CA THR A 46 -18.49 10.97 -28.32
C THR A 46 -18.32 12.33 -28.98
N THR A 47 -19.18 13.30 -28.68
CA THR A 47 -19.13 14.65 -29.29
C THR A 47 -18.00 15.51 -28.70
N GLU A 48 -17.60 16.57 -29.40
CA GLU A 48 -16.57 17.50 -28.91
C GLU A 48 -16.99 18.23 -27.62
N GLU A 49 -18.27 18.51 -27.44
CA GLU A 49 -18.83 19.08 -26.22
C GLU A 49 -18.76 18.09 -25.06
N GLU A 50 -18.97 16.80 -25.33
CA GLU A 50 -18.84 15.74 -24.33
C GLU A 50 -17.37 15.59 -23.89
N LYS A 51 -16.41 15.70 -24.80
CA LYS A 51 -14.97 15.64 -24.48
C LYS A 51 -14.49 16.77 -23.56
N LYS A 52 -15.23 17.89 -23.48
CA LYS A 52 -14.94 19.02 -22.60
C LYS A 52 -15.50 18.85 -21.17
N LYS A 53 -16.36 17.85 -20.94
CA LYS A 53 -16.96 17.59 -19.62
C LYS A 53 -15.95 16.97 -18.68
N ASN A 54 -16.12 17.19 -17.39
CA ASN A 54 -15.30 16.54 -16.36
C ASN A 54 -15.33 15.02 -16.49
N LEU A 55 -14.17 14.40 -16.28
CA LEU A 55 -13.98 12.95 -16.28
C LEU A 55 -13.88 12.44 -14.85
N THR A 56 -14.47 11.27 -14.63
CA THR A 56 -14.29 10.56 -13.37
C THR A 56 -13.19 9.52 -13.50
N TRP A 57 -12.09 9.73 -12.81
CA TRP A 57 -11.01 8.75 -12.68
C TRP A 57 -11.34 7.76 -11.58
N ILE A 58 -11.24 6.46 -11.87
CA ILE A 58 -11.60 5.37 -10.97
C ILE A 58 -10.38 4.45 -10.87
N LEU A 59 -9.86 4.28 -9.65
CA LEU A 59 -8.86 3.28 -9.34
C LEU A 59 -9.56 2.06 -8.76
N GLN A 60 -9.26 0.89 -9.30
CA GLN A 60 -9.92 -0.37 -8.95
C GLN A 60 -8.86 -1.44 -8.64
N GLU A 61 -9.25 -2.48 -7.91
CA GLU A 61 -8.49 -3.74 -7.91
C GLU A 61 -8.60 -4.38 -9.30
N ALA A 62 -7.47 -4.81 -9.89
CA ALA A 62 -7.48 -5.29 -11.27
C ALA A 62 -8.33 -6.56 -11.47
N LYS A 63 -8.29 -7.50 -10.53
CA LYS A 63 -8.97 -8.80 -10.65
C LYS A 63 -10.48 -8.71 -10.43
N THR A 64 -10.90 -8.10 -9.33
CA THR A 64 -12.33 -8.05 -8.93
C THR A 64 -13.06 -6.84 -9.49
N ARG A 65 -12.32 -5.86 -10.03
CA ARG A 65 -12.83 -4.55 -10.45
C ARG A 65 -13.53 -3.80 -9.31
N LYS A 66 -13.24 -4.14 -8.05
CA LYS A 66 -13.72 -3.44 -6.87
C LYS A 66 -13.11 -2.04 -6.82
N GLU A 67 -13.95 -1.03 -6.60
CA GLU A 67 -13.50 0.36 -6.50
C GLU A 67 -12.62 0.55 -5.25
N ILE A 68 -11.45 1.15 -5.45
CA ILE A 68 -10.52 1.58 -4.40
C ILE A 68 -10.68 3.08 -4.15
N SER A 69 -10.71 3.86 -5.24
CA SER A 69 -10.96 5.30 -5.16
C SER A 69 -11.57 5.85 -6.43
N LYS A 70 -12.23 7.00 -6.32
CA LYS A 70 -12.90 7.67 -7.43
C LYS A 70 -12.78 9.18 -7.28
N LYS A 71 -12.55 9.88 -8.40
CA LYS A 71 -12.43 11.35 -8.41
C LYS A 71 -12.92 11.96 -9.70
N LEU A 72 -13.72 13.03 -9.60
CA LEU A 72 -14.06 13.91 -10.70
C LEU A 72 -12.95 14.94 -10.97
N MET A 73 -12.51 15.07 -12.21
CA MET A 73 -11.46 15.99 -12.66
C MET A 73 -11.84 16.66 -13.99
N PRO A 74 -11.33 17.86 -14.31
CA PRO A 74 -11.44 18.42 -15.65
C PRO A 74 -10.90 17.44 -16.72
N SER A 75 -11.52 17.38 -17.91
CA SER A 75 -11.10 16.41 -18.95
C SER A 75 -9.70 16.65 -19.51
N ASN A 76 -9.22 17.89 -19.44
CA ASN A 76 -7.88 18.28 -19.85
C ASN A 76 -6.83 18.09 -18.75
N ALA A 77 -7.22 17.72 -17.53
CA ALA A 77 -6.29 17.50 -16.44
C ALA A 77 -5.79 16.06 -16.44
N SER A 78 -4.47 15.89 -16.43
CA SER A 78 -3.86 14.57 -16.29
C SER A 78 -4.06 14.00 -14.88
N LYS A 79 -4.26 12.70 -14.80
CA LYS A 79 -4.38 11.96 -13.56
C LYS A 79 -3.01 11.48 -13.09
N PHE A 80 -2.60 11.94 -11.92
CA PHE A 80 -1.41 11.43 -11.25
C PHE A 80 -1.74 10.23 -10.35
N LEU A 81 -0.86 9.24 -10.38
CA LEU A 81 -0.84 8.06 -9.54
C LEU A 81 0.56 7.90 -8.95
N ASN A 82 0.62 7.64 -7.64
CA ASN A 82 1.85 7.35 -6.92
C ASN A 82 1.66 6.06 -6.15
N ILE A 83 2.53 5.07 -6.40
CA ILE A 83 2.51 3.80 -5.68
C ILE A 83 3.77 3.78 -4.80
N PRO A 84 3.62 3.82 -3.46
CA PRO A 84 4.76 3.75 -2.56
C PRO A 84 5.38 2.35 -2.58
N LYS A 85 6.64 2.22 -2.15
CA LYS A 85 7.36 0.94 -2.14
C LYS A 85 6.65 -0.19 -1.40
N ASN A 86 5.95 0.11 -0.31
CA ASN A 86 5.20 -0.90 0.46
C ASN A 86 4.01 -1.47 -0.32
N LEU A 87 3.48 -0.73 -1.30
CA LEU A 87 2.39 -1.21 -2.17
C LEU A 87 2.88 -1.75 -3.51
N CYS A 88 4.19 -1.71 -3.76
CA CYS A 88 4.78 -2.33 -4.94
C CYS A 88 4.83 -3.84 -4.78
N GLY A 89 4.78 -4.55 -5.91
CA GLY A 89 4.75 -6.00 -5.95
C GLY A 89 3.82 -6.52 -7.05
N PRO A 90 3.42 -7.80 -6.98
CA PRO A 90 2.50 -8.39 -7.95
C PRO A 90 1.06 -7.89 -7.85
N TYR A 91 0.67 -7.12 -6.82
CA TYR A 91 -0.65 -6.50 -6.74
C TYR A 91 -0.87 -5.52 -7.91
N GLU A 92 -2.00 -5.68 -8.59
CA GLU A 92 -2.34 -4.90 -9.77
C GLU A 92 -3.58 -4.05 -9.53
N TYR A 93 -3.48 -2.79 -9.91
CA TYR A 93 -4.59 -1.84 -9.96
C TYR A 93 -5.12 -1.74 -11.39
N TYR A 94 -6.38 -1.37 -11.54
CA TYR A 94 -6.95 -0.96 -12.82
C TYR A 94 -7.38 0.49 -12.75
N LEU A 95 -6.75 1.32 -13.58
CA LEU A 95 -7.03 2.76 -13.68
C LEU A 95 -7.96 3.00 -14.88
N GLU A 96 -9.09 3.65 -14.63
CA GLU A 96 -10.10 3.96 -15.63
C GLU A 96 -10.46 5.44 -15.61
N ALA A 97 -10.77 6.02 -16.77
CA ALA A 97 -11.42 7.32 -16.87
C ALA A 97 -12.82 7.14 -17.48
N SER A 98 -13.84 7.70 -16.82
CA SER A 98 -15.24 7.52 -17.18
C SER A 98 -15.93 8.87 -17.37
N LEU A 99 -16.55 9.06 -18.53
CA LEU A 99 -17.34 10.25 -18.84
C LEU A 99 -18.65 10.32 -18.03
N PHE A 100 -19.25 9.17 -17.74
CA PHE A 100 -20.54 9.08 -17.04
C PHE A 100 -20.40 8.72 -15.56
N GLY A 101 -19.16 8.67 -15.05
CA GLY A 101 -18.86 8.36 -13.66
C GLY A 101 -19.21 6.93 -13.25
N LYS A 102 -19.37 6.01 -14.19
CA LYS A 102 -19.63 4.58 -13.94
C LYS A 102 -18.47 3.74 -14.45
N ARG A 103 -18.16 2.67 -13.72
CA ARG A 103 -17.18 1.66 -14.15
C ARG A 103 -17.67 0.98 -15.42
N ASP A 104 -16.79 0.82 -16.38
CA ASP A 104 -17.02 -0.08 -17.51
C ASP A 104 -16.55 -1.48 -17.13
N LEU A 105 -17.53 -2.39 -16.97
CA LEU A 105 -17.28 -3.80 -16.61
C LEU A 105 -17.21 -4.71 -17.85
N PHE A 106 -17.50 -4.18 -19.04
CA PHE A 106 -17.59 -4.96 -20.27
C PHE A 106 -16.47 -4.64 -21.25
N ASN A 107 -15.98 -3.40 -21.25
CA ASN A 107 -14.89 -2.96 -22.10
C ASN A 107 -13.62 -2.66 -21.30
N ASP A 108 -12.47 -3.02 -21.87
CA ASP A 108 -11.15 -2.67 -21.34
C ASP A 108 -10.75 -1.25 -21.78
N THR A 109 -11.41 -0.23 -21.19
CA THR A 109 -11.17 1.20 -21.48
C THR A 109 -10.05 1.83 -20.64
N GLY A 110 -9.59 1.12 -19.62
CA GLY A 110 -8.57 1.53 -18.67
C GLY A 110 -7.24 0.83 -18.89
N LEU A 111 -6.35 0.97 -17.91
CA LEU A 111 -5.00 0.41 -17.94
C LEU A 111 -4.70 -0.31 -16.63
N ILE A 112 -4.11 -1.50 -16.71
CA ILE A 112 -3.55 -2.16 -15.53
C ILE A 112 -2.30 -1.39 -15.11
N VAL A 113 -2.20 -1.03 -13.83
CA VAL A 113 -1.05 -0.33 -13.27
C VAL A 113 -0.55 -1.06 -12.04
N ARG A 114 0.76 -1.25 -11.90
CA ARG A 114 1.39 -1.73 -10.67
C ARG A 114 2.72 -1.05 -10.43
N GLY A 115 3.12 -0.96 -9.16
CA GLY A 115 4.45 -0.51 -8.77
C GLY A 115 5.42 -1.69 -8.73
N ASP A 116 6.66 -1.47 -9.16
CA ASP A 116 7.72 -2.48 -9.12
C ASP A 116 8.96 -1.93 -8.42
N CYS A 117 9.42 -2.66 -7.42
CA CYS A 117 10.69 -2.41 -6.74
C CYS A 117 11.25 -3.72 -6.16
N PRO A 118 12.56 -3.78 -5.86
CA PRO A 118 13.16 -4.99 -5.31
C PRO A 118 12.49 -5.43 -3.99
N PRO A 119 12.22 -6.74 -3.82
CA PRO A 119 11.56 -7.25 -2.63
C PRO A 119 12.44 -7.11 -1.39
N LYS A 120 11.89 -6.55 -0.31
CA LYS A 120 12.61 -6.36 0.96
C LYS A 120 11.73 -6.49 2.19
N ILE A 121 12.33 -6.87 3.31
CA ILE A 121 11.76 -6.70 4.65
C ILE A 121 12.33 -5.42 5.27
N THR A 122 11.49 -4.46 5.62
CA THR A 122 11.93 -3.15 6.14
C THR A 122 11.86 -3.04 7.65
N SER A 123 10.92 -3.75 8.27
CA SER A 123 10.85 -3.85 9.72
C SER A 123 10.16 -5.14 10.14
N SER A 124 10.39 -5.53 11.39
CA SER A 124 9.77 -6.68 12.02
C SER A 124 9.39 -6.35 13.45
N LYS A 125 8.39 -7.02 14.01
CA LYS A 125 8.06 -6.98 15.44
C LYS A 125 7.41 -8.28 15.89
N TRP A 126 7.61 -8.62 17.16
CA TRP A 126 6.86 -9.68 17.84
C TRP A 126 5.87 -9.05 18.79
N CYS A 127 4.64 -9.54 18.78
CA CYS A 127 3.52 -8.92 19.48
C CYS A 127 2.75 -9.97 20.30
N GLN A 128 2.19 -9.57 21.44
CA GLN A 128 1.29 -10.44 22.23
C GLN A 128 -0.13 -10.50 21.63
N THR A 129 -0.55 -9.41 20.98
CA THR A 129 -1.82 -9.32 20.25
C THR A 129 -1.58 -8.78 18.84
N ASN A 130 -2.51 -9.01 17.93
CA ASN A 130 -2.33 -8.59 16.53
C ASN A 130 -2.06 -7.08 16.44
N ASN A 131 -1.02 -6.70 15.70
CA ASN A 131 -0.55 -5.33 15.51
C ASN A 131 -0.19 -4.52 16.77
N SER A 132 0.00 -5.15 17.94
CA SER A 132 0.42 -4.43 19.16
C SER A 132 1.86 -3.90 19.08
N GLU A 133 2.33 -3.31 20.18
CA GLU A 133 3.74 -2.94 20.35
C GLU A 133 4.68 -4.16 20.24
N ASP A 134 5.93 -3.87 19.90
CA ASP A 134 6.99 -4.87 19.82
C ASP A 134 7.48 -5.25 21.23
N VAL A 135 7.34 -6.53 21.58
CA VAL A 135 7.64 -7.03 22.93
C VAL A 135 8.98 -7.76 23.03
N ARG A 136 9.79 -7.78 21.97
CA ARG A 136 11.11 -8.47 21.92
C ARG A 136 12.03 -8.19 23.11
N LYS A 137 11.99 -6.96 23.64
CA LYS A 137 12.87 -6.52 24.72
C LYS A 137 12.27 -6.71 26.11
N THR A 138 10.96 -6.83 26.21
CA THR A 138 10.20 -6.69 27.47
C THR A 138 9.46 -7.94 27.89
N HIS A 139 9.13 -8.83 26.95
CA HIS A 139 8.36 -10.04 27.22
C HIS A 139 9.15 -11.30 26.88
N PHE A 140 8.89 -12.36 27.66
CA PHE A 140 9.40 -13.70 27.43
C PHE A 140 8.21 -14.63 27.32
N PHE A 141 7.99 -15.16 26.12
CA PHE A 141 6.89 -16.09 25.86
C PHE A 141 7.16 -17.45 26.48
N SER A 142 6.13 -18.28 26.60
CA SER A 142 6.24 -19.71 26.89
C SER A 142 5.79 -20.55 25.69
N TYR A 143 6.23 -21.80 25.58
CA TYR A 143 5.76 -22.70 24.54
C TYR A 143 4.26 -22.98 24.71
N GLY A 144 3.49 -22.87 23.62
CA GLY A 144 2.02 -22.95 23.66
C GLY A 144 1.33 -21.61 23.93
N GLU A 145 2.08 -20.55 24.26
CA GLU A 145 1.56 -19.19 24.27
C GLU A 145 1.36 -18.71 22.83
N LYS A 146 0.27 -17.97 22.62
CA LYS A 146 -0.03 -17.32 21.34
C LYS A 146 0.76 -16.02 21.21
N PHE A 147 1.33 -15.79 20.04
CA PHE A 147 2.01 -14.54 19.69
C PHE A 147 1.88 -14.25 18.20
N TYR A 148 2.28 -13.05 17.81
CA TYR A 148 2.08 -12.53 16.47
C TYR A 148 3.41 -12.03 15.90
N LEU A 149 3.67 -12.35 14.64
CA LEU A 149 4.75 -11.79 13.84
C LEU A 149 4.17 -10.78 12.88
N ASN A 150 4.63 -9.53 12.95
CA ASN A 150 4.33 -8.51 11.95
C ASN A 150 5.65 -8.15 11.23
N LEU A 151 5.62 -8.19 9.90
CA LEU A 151 6.70 -7.73 9.04
C LEU A 151 6.16 -6.66 8.10
N LYS A 152 6.91 -5.56 7.96
CA LYS A 152 6.68 -4.59 6.88
C LYS A 152 7.59 -4.92 5.71
N THR A 153 7.04 -4.78 4.52
CA THR A 153 7.67 -5.22 3.28
C THR A 153 7.66 -4.12 2.23
N GLU A 154 8.56 -4.24 1.26
CA GLU A 154 8.57 -3.47 0.01
C GLU A 154 8.64 -4.45 -1.16
N GLY A 155 8.02 -4.11 -2.29
CA GLY A 155 8.11 -4.90 -3.53
C GLY A 155 7.41 -6.26 -3.47
N LEU A 156 6.63 -6.51 -2.42
CA LEU A 156 6.02 -7.81 -2.13
C LEU A 156 4.50 -7.75 -2.01
N ASN A 157 3.87 -6.57 -2.13
CA ASN A 157 2.43 -6.43 -1.97
C ASN A 157 1.66 -7.29 -2.97
N GLY A 158 0.68 -8.06 -2.49
CA GLY A 158 -0.11 -9.01 -3.27
C GLY A 158 0.61 -10.30 -3.60
N HIS A 159 1.82 -10.53 -3.07
CA HIS A 159 2.50 -11.81 -3.22
C HIS A 159 1.78 -12.88 -2.40
N LEU A 160 1.61 -14.05 -3.01
CA LEU A 160 0.84 -15.15 -2.44
C LEU A 160 1.76 -16.32 -2.16
N ASN A 161 1.44 -17.09 -1.12
CA ASN A 161 2.14 -18.31 -0.78
C ASN A 161 3.63 -18.16 -0.44
N LEU A 162 4.04 -17.05 0.17
CA LEU A 162 5.36 -16.98 0.80
C LEU A 162 5.47 -18.03 1.91
N SER A 163 6.70 -18.37 2.26
CA SER A 163 7.00 -19.20 3.43
C SER A 163 7.76 -18.40 4.48
N VAL A 164 7.38 -18.55 5.75
CA VAL A 164 8.09 -17.99 6.90
C VAL A 164 8.74 -19.14 7.66
N ASP A 165 10.07 -19.18 7.64
CA ASP A 165 10.87 -20.18 8.33
C ASP A 165 11.29 -19.65 9.69
N ILE A 166 10.97 -20.39 10.75
CA ILE A 166 11.43 -20.12 12.11
C ILE A 166 12.70 -20.90 12.37
N PHE A 167 13.73 -20.19 12.81
CA PHE A 167 15.01 -20.76 13.19
C PHE A 167 15.31 -20.48 14.65
N ARG A 168 15.85 -21.49 15.34
CA ARG A 168 16.47 -21.32 16.65
C ARG A 168 17.91 -20.85 16.47
N ARG A 169 18.30 -19.86 17.26
CA ARG A 169 19.69 -19.41 17.37
C ARG A 169 20.43 -20.29 18.37
N VAL A 170 21.46 -21.00 17.90
CA VAL A 170 22.37 -21.77 18.75
C VAL A 170 23.74 -21.09 18.72
N THR A 171 24.42 -21.04 19.87
CA THR A 171 25.70 -20.33 20.11
C THR A 171 26.82 -20.70 19.12
N ALA A 172 26.70 -21.83 18.43
CA ALA A 172 27.67 -22.32 17.45
C ALA A 172 27.07 -22.41 16.02
N LYS A 173 26.95 -21.26 15.33
CA LYS A 173 26.80 -21.06 13.85
C LYS A 173 25.78 -21.92 13.07
N THR A 174 25.04 -22.80 13.72
CA THR A 174 24.18 -23.79 13.09
C THR A 174 22.75 -23.33 13.29
N ASN A 175 22.15 -22.88 12.20
CA ASN A 175 20.75 -22.50 12.20
C ASN A 175 19.91 -23.77 12.26
N VAL A 176 19.19 -23.97 13.37
CA VAL A 176 18.31 -25.12 13.50
C VAL A 176 16.93 -24.68 13.03
N SER A 177 16.48 -25.25 11.91
CA SER A 177 15.12 -25.04 11.41
C SER A 177 14.12 -25.67 12.38
N ILE A 178 13.11 -24.90 12.79
CA ILE A 178 12.12 -25.30 13.78
C ILE A 178 10.78 -25.56 13.10
N LYS A 179 10.35 -24.65 12.25
CA LYS A 179 9.04 -24.70 11.62
C LYS A 179 9.05 -23.87 10.35
N ARG A 180 8.29 -24.32 9.35
CA ARG A 180 7.94 -23.54 8.16
C ARG A 180 6.44 -23.29 8.18
N TYR A 181 6.05 -22.03 8.09
CA TYR A 181 4.68 -21.62 7.80
C TYR A 181 4.58 -21.32 6.31
N THR A 182 3.71 -22.04 5.60
CA THR A 182 3.45 -21.83 4.17
C THR A 182 2.17 -21.02 3.98
N SER A 183 1.86 -20.64 2.73
CA SER A 183 0.62 -19.92 2.40
C SER A 183 0.51 -18.58 3.12
N VAL A 184 1.64 -17.89 3.26
CA VAL A 184 1.71 -16.55 3.84
C VAL A 184 1.56 -15.53 2.72
N ASP A 185 0.49 -14.74 2.80
CA ASP A 185 0.19 -13.69 1.82
C ASP A 185 0.62 -12.33 2.34
N VAL A 186 1.03 -11.45 1.42
CA VAL A 186 1.40 -10.07 1.73
C VAL A 186 0.25 -9.14 1.35
N ILE A 187 -0.32 -8.47 2.34
CA ILE A 187 -1.49 -7.61 2.19
C ILE A 187 -1.12 -6.20 2.62
N ASP A 188 -1.35 -5.22 1.74
CA ASP A 188 -1.03 -3.81 1.97
C ASP A 188 0.44 -3.57 2.38
N GLY A 189 1.34 -4.41 1.88
CA GLY A 189 2.78 -4.36 2.20
C GLY A 189 3.17 -4.97 3.54
N GLU A 190 2.29 -5.73 4.18
CA GLU A 190 2.55 -6.37 5.47
C GLU A 190 2.32 -7.87 5.46
N ILE A 191 3.09 -8.59 6.28
CA ILE A 191 2.84 -9.97 6.68
C ILE A 191 2.43 -9.94 8.15
N ASN A 192 1.28 -10.53 8.47
CA ASN A 192 0.73 -10.60 9.82
C ASN A 192 0.38 -12.04 10.16
N LEU A 193 1.31 -12.74 10.79
CA LEU A 193 1.18 -14.16 11.10
C LEU A 193 0.83 -14.36 12.57
N GLU A 194 -0.33 -14.96 12.85
CA GLU A 194 -0.66 -15.48 14.17
C GLU A 194 0.03 -16.83 14.37
N ILE A 195 0.76 -16.99 15.47
CA ILE A 195 1.42 -18.24 15.87
C ILE A 195 0.83 -18.70 17.19
N ASN A 196 0.16 -19.84 17.14
CA ASN A 196 -0.55 -20.48 18.25
C ASN A 196 -0.16 -21.97 18.39
N ASP A 197 0.68 -22.49 17.50
CA ASP A 197 1.17 -23.87 17.51
C ASP A 197 2.62 -23.98 18.05
N SER A 198 3.10 -22.98 18.79
CA SER A 198 4.47 -22.91 19.31
C SER A 198 4.81 -24.08 20.24
N PHE A 199 3.82 -24.76 20.84
CA PHE A 199 4.02 -26.02 21.57
C PHE A 199 4.72 -27.10 20.71
N SER A 200 4.41 -27.16 19.41
CA SER A 200 5.05 -28.11 18.49
C SER A 200 6.55 -27.84 18.29
N TRP A 201 7.01 -26.63 18.59
CA TRP A 201 8.43 -26.28 18.53
C TRP A 201 9.19 -26.95 19.68
N TYR A 202 8.54 -27.15 20.83
CA TYR A 202 9.16 -27.70 22.04
C TYR A 202 9.79 -29.07 21.80
N SER A 203 9.13 -29.96 21.05
CA SER A 203 9.67 -31.29 20.71
C SER A 203 10.80 -31.22 19.69
N SER A 204 10.83 -30.19 18.85
CA SER A 204 11.84 -29.99 17.80
C SER A 204 13.15 -29.41 18.35
N VAL A 205 13.09 -28.74 19.50
CA VAL A 205 14.27 -28.17 20.17
C VAL A 205 14.99 -29.23 21.01
N LYS A 206 16.21 -29.62 20.61
CA LYS A 206 17.12 -30.49 21.37
C LYS A 206 18.06 -29.65 22.25
N ASN A 207 18.45 -30.15 23.43
CA ASN A 207 19.35 -29.46 24.37
C ASN A 207 18.88 -28.04 24.67
N LYS A 208 17.80 -27.94 25.45
CA LYS A 208 17.10 -26.68 25.69
C LYS A 208 17.85 -25.82 26.70
N ASP A 209 18.00 -24.54 26.37
CA ASP A 209 18.45 -23.51 27.30
C ASP A 209 17.27 -23.05 28.17
N GLU A 210 17.53 -22.29 29.24
CA GLU A 210 16.46 -21.70 30.05
C GLU A 210 15.57 -20.75 29.21
N ILE A 211 16.22 -20.00 28.32
CA ILE A 211 15.60 -19.07 27.38
C ILE A 211 16.13 -19.37 25.98
N GLU A 212 15.21 -19.64 25.07
CA GLU A 212 15.49 -19.91 23.67
C GLU A 212 15.30 -18.63 22.84
N GLU A 213 16.25 -18.36 21.95
CA GLU A 213 16.17 -17.26 20.99
C GLU A 213 15.81 -17.76 19.59
N PHE A 214 14.79 -17.16 18.98
CA PHE A 214 14.39 -17.44 17.61
C PHE A 214 14.46 -16.19 16.73
N TYR A 215 14.51 -16.45 15.43
CA TYR A 215 14.42 -15.45 14.37
C TYR A 215 13.71 -16.08 13.16
N VAL A 216 13.39 -15.27 12.15
CA VAL A 216 12.69 -15.75 10.96
C VAL A 216 13.47 -15.47 9.69
N GLN A 217 13.24 -16.28 8.65
CA GLN A 217 13.61 -15.98 7.28
C GLN A 217 12.37 -16.09 6.41
N VAL A 218 12.19 -15.14 5.48
CA VAL A 218 11.04 -15.15 4.55
C VAL A 218 11.51 -15.68 3.21
N PHE A 219 10.93 -16.78 2.76
CA PHE A 219 11.26 -17.45 1.50
C PHE A 219 10.21 -17.18 0.44
N ASP A 220 10.65 -16.72 -0.72
CA ASP A 220 9.84 -16.60 -1.92
C ASP A 220 9.97 -17.87 -2.76
N PRO A 221 8.91 -18.70 -2.87
CA PRO A 221 8.98 -19.94 -3.64
C PRO A 221 9.05 -19.71 -5.15
N VAL A 222 8.58 -18.57 -5.65
CA VAL A 222 8.60 -18.25 -7.08
C VAL A 222 10.04 -17.95 -7.52
N ASN A 223 10.72 -17.09 -6.76
CA ASN A 223 12.11 -16.72 -7.05
C ASN A 223 13.13 -17.69 -6.44
N ARG A 224 12.68 -18.62 -5.58
CA ARG A 224 13.51 -19.59 -4.84
C ARG A 224 14.61 -18.94 -4.01
N LEU A 225 14.30 -17.81 -3.40
CA LEU A 225 15.27 -16.99 -2.66
C LEU A 225 14.68 -16.51 -1.33
N TYR A 226 15.56 -16.32 -0.36
CA TYR A 226 15.24 -15.62 0.87
C TYR A 226 15.24 -14.11 0.63
N ILE A 227 14.21 -13.45 1.14
CA ILE A 227 14.01 -12.01 1.04
C ILE A 227 14.97 -11.32 2.02
N LYS A 228 15.68 -10.31 1.53
CA LYS A 228 16.68 -9.57 2.30
C LYS A 228 16.09 -8.32 2.95
N ASP A 229 16.76 -7.79 3.97
CA ASP A 229 16.49 -6.47 4.53
C ASP A 229 17.34 -5.38 3.84
N ASN A 230 17.30 -4.18 4.40
CA ASN A 230 18.13 -3.06 3.94
C ASN A 230 19.64 -3.25 4.15
N ASN A 231 20.04 -4.17 5.02
CA ASN A 231 21.44 -4.52 5.30
C ASN A 231 21.90 -5.75 4.49
N ASN A 232 21.09 -6.23 3.54
CA ASN A 232 21.30 -7.48 2.80
C ASN A 232 21.27 -8.76 3.67
N ASP A 233 20.71 -8.68 4.88
CA ASP A 233 20.52 -9.83 5.78
C ASP A 233 19.20 -10.55 5.47
N ILE A 234 19.20 -11.88 5.60
CA ILE A 234 18.02 -12.74 5.41
C ILE A 234 17.35 -13.11 6.74
N ALA A 235 18.02 -12.85 7.87
CA ALA A 235 17.52 -13.14 9.21
C ALA A 235 16.79 -11.93 9.80
N HIS A 236 15.47 -12.03 9.84
CA HIS A 236 14.53 -11.01 10.32
C HIS A 236 13.97 -11.36 11.69
N ALA A 237 13.28 -10.40 12.32
CA ALA A 237 12.56 -10.61 13.58
C ALA A 237 13.41 -11.34 14.64
N ARG A 238 14.68 -10.96 14.77
CA ARG A 238 15.59 -11.53 15.77
C ARG A 238 15.07 -11.27 17.18
N PHE A 239 15.54 -12.06 18.15
CA PHE A 239 15.26 -11.88 19.59
C PHE A 239 13.83 -12.21 20.02
N LEU A 240 13.16 -13.17 19.36
CA LEU A 240 12.03 -13.83 19.99
C LEU A 240 12.56 -14.69 21.14
N ARG A 241 12.16 -14.38 22.38
CA ARG A 241 12.61 -15.11 23.57
C ARG A 241 11.49 -15.98 24.11
N VAL A 242 11.73 -17.28 24.18
CA VAL A 242 10.76 -18.26 24.71
C VAL A 242 11.40 -19.01 25.87
N LYS A 243 10.78 -18.95 27.04
CA LYS A 243 11.18 -19.73 28.21
C LYS A 243 10.96 -21.21 27.95
N ASN A 244 11.85 -22.05 28.47
CA ASN A 244 11.68 -23.49 28.52
C ASN A 244 10.59 -23.91 29.52
N LYS A 245 9.36 -23.47 29.24
CA LYS A 245 8.13 -23.69 30.02
C LYS A 245 6.97 -23.84 29.04
N ILE A 246 6.05 -24.76 29.36
CA ILE A 246 4.81 -24.95 28.60
C ILE A 246 3.70 -24.13 29.28
N ALA A 247 2.98 -23.34 28.49
CA ALA A 247 1.75 -22.65 28.89
C ALA A 247 0.51 -23.52 28.62
N SER A 248 -0.58 -23.24 29.33
CA SER A 248 -1.89 -23.89 29.12
C SER A 248 -2.38 -23.73 27.67
N MET A 249 -2.91 -24.81 27.10
CA MET A 249 -3.16 -25.01 25.67
C MET A 249 -4.25 -24.09 25.07
N GLN A 250 -3.97 -23.53 23.90
CA GLN A 250 -4.97 -23.36 22.82
C GLN A 250 -4.34 -23.86 21.52
N VAL A 251 -4.75 -25.04 21.03
CA VAL A 251 -4.26 -25.61 19.77
C VAL A 251 -5.21 -25.22 18.66
N ASN A 252 -4.89 -24.14 17.96
CA ASN A 252 -5.46 -23.81 16.65
C ASN A 252 -4.32 -23.77 15.64
N PRO A 253 -4.58 -23.93 14.33
CA PRO A 253 -3.59 -23.65 13.31
C PRO A 253 -3.28 -22.13 13.25
N PRO A 254 -2.07 -21.74 12.85
CA PRO A 254 -1.71 -20.34 12.61
C PRO A 254 -2.58 -19.78 11.47
N VAL A 255 -3.02 -18.53 11.60
CA VAL A 255 -3.87 -17.86 10.62
C VAL A 255 -3.16 -16.61 10.12
N ASN A 256 -3.11 -16.43 8.80
CA ASN A 256 -2.67 -15.17 8.22
C ASN A 256 -3.76 -14.11 8.45
N LEU A 257 -3.41 -13.02 9.10
CA LEU A 257 -4.36 -11.97 9.45
C LEU A 257 -4.23 -10.81 8.48
N SER A 258 -5.36 -10.21 8.09
CA SER A 258 -5.31 -8.91 7.43
C SER A 258 -4.77 -7.87 8.42
N PRO A 259 -3.96 -6.90 7.96
CA PRO A 259 -3.57 -5.76 8.78
C PRO A 259 -4.80 -5.08 9.40
N LEU A 260 -4.76 -4.84 10.72
CA LEU A 260 -5.80 -4.05 11.38
C LEU A 260 -5.70 -2.60 10.90
N LYS A 261 -6.72 -2.12 10.17
CA LYS A 261 -6.93 -0.70 9.88
C LYS A 261 -7.45 -0.01 11.14
N VAL A 262 -6.59 0.22 12.13
CA VAL A 262 -6.97 0.99 13.33
C VAL A 262 -6.92 2.48 13.00
N GLY A 263 -8.07 3.14 13.00
CA GLY A 263 -8.19 4.60 13.11
C GLY A 263 -7.85 5.45 11.87
N GLU A 264 -7.21 4.90 10.85
CA GLU A 264 -6.93 5.65 9.61
C GLU A 264 -7.92 5.23 8.50
N PRO A 265 -8.71 6.17 7.94
CA PRO A 265 -9.48 5.88 6.74
C PRO A 265 -8.52 5.35 5.68
N ALA A 266 -8.96 4.39 4.85
CA ALA A 266 -8.18 3.90 3.72
C ALA A 266 -7.52 5.10 3.04
N THR A 267 -6.20 5.23 3.21
CA THR A 267 -5.47 6.36 2.65
C THR A 267 -5.67 6.22 1.16
N ASN A 268 -6.49 7.11 0.60
CA ASN A 268 -6.47 7.33 -0.83
C ASN A 268 -5.02 7.66 -1.14
N TYR A 269 -4.27 6.72 -1.74
CA TYR A 269 -2.88 6.86 -2.18
C TYR A 269 -2.81 7.80 -3.40
N ILE A 270 -3.46 8.94 -3.26
CA ILE A 270 -3.41 10.07 -4.17
C ILE A 270 -2.75 11.15 -3.32
N SER A 271 -1.46 11.38 -3.51
CA SER A 271 -0.81 12.59 -3.01
C SER A 271 -1.55 13.77 -3.66
N TYR A 272 -2.29 14.51 -2.85
CA TYR A 272 -2.52 15.90 -3.15
C TYR A 272 -1.41 16.65 -2.45
N ASN A 273 -0.42 17.11 -3.23
CA ASN A 273 0.19 18.38 -2.90
C ASN A 273 -0.94 19.42 -3.03
N PHE A 274 -1.68 19.63 -1.94
CA PHE A 274 -2.45 20.85 -1.81
C PHE A 274 -1.43 21.98 -1.94
N CYS A 275 -1.56 22.79 -2.99
CA CYS A 275 -0.87 24.06 -3.08
C CYS A 275 -1.19 24.83 -1.79
N LYS A 276 -0.27 24.85 -0.83
CA LYS A 276 -0.37 25.72 0.34
C LYS A 276 -0.04 27.12 -0.15
N TYR A 277 -1.07 27.92 -0.41
CA TYR A 277 -0.89 29.34 -0.64
C TYR A 277 -0.54 29.99 0.69
N THR A 278 0.63 30.59 0.79
CA THR A 278 1.07 31.33 1.99
C THR A 278 0.47 32.75 2.02
N PHE A 279 0.10 33.31 0.85
CA PHE A 279 -0.69 34.53 0.72
C PHE A 279 -1.52 34.54 -0.58
N ILE A 280 -2.63 35.29 -0.59
CA ILE A 280 -3.44 35.59 -1.78
C ILE A 280 -3.60 37.11 -1.87
N LYS A 281 -3.21 37.70 -3.00
CA LYS A 281 -3.27 39.15 -3.24
C LYS A 281 -4.06 39.43 -4.53
N MET A 282 -4.99 40.37 -4.47
CA MET A 282 -5.78 40.82 -5.63
C MET A 282 -5.88 42.35 -5.58
N ASN A 283 -5.48 43.04 -6.67
CA ASN A 283 -5.49 44.51 -6.80
C ASN A 283 -4.91 45.22 -5.56
N ASP A 284 -3.68 44.86 -5.19
CA ASP A 284 -2.98 45.37 -4.02
C ASP A 284 -3.59 45.12 -2.63
N LYS A 285 -4.70 44.39 -2.57
CA LYS A 285 -5.33 43.97 -1.31
C LYS A 285 -5.00 42.51 -0.98
N PHE A 286 -4.54 42.28 0.25
CA PHE A 286 -4.35 40.93 0.78
C PHE A 286 -5.70 40.32 1.14
N LEU A 287 -6.04 39.22 0.47
CA LEU A 287 -7.23 38.41 0.76
C LEU A 287 -6.91 37.28 1.75
N PHE A 288 -5.66 36.85 1.81
CA PHE A 288 -5.19 35.83 2.74
C PHE A 288 -3.69 36.04 3.05
N ASP A 289 -3.32 35.85 4.32
CA ASP A 289 -1.93 35.85 4.82
C ASP A 289 -1.85 34.89 6.01
N GLU A 290 -1.09 33.80 5.87
CA GLU A 290 -0.96 32.75 6.87
C GLU A 290 -0.37 33.27 8.20
N LYS A 291 0.46 34.32 8.17
CA LYS A 291 1.10 34.88 9.36
C LYS A 291 0.14 35.60 10.31
N LYS A 292 -1.08 35.89 9.84
CA LYS A 292 -2.13 36.57 10.62
C LYS A 292 -3.11 35.60 11.30
N LEU A 293 -2.97 34.29 11.09
CA LEU A 293 -3.83 33.29 11.73
C LEU A 293 -3.43 33.11 13.20
N VAL A 294 -4.37 33.34 14.13
CA VAL A 294 -4.17 33.08 15.56
C VAL A 294 -4.29 31.58 15.84
N LYS A 295 -3.38 31.05 16.66
CA LYS A 295 -3.29 29.63 17.03
C LYS A 295 -4.66 29.15 17.56
N GLY A 296 -5.32 28.25 16.83
CA GLY A 296 -6.62 27.66 17.21
C GLY A 296 -7.83 28.07 16.36
N GLN A 297 -7.69 28.99 15.39
CA GLN A 297 -8.76 29.24 14.42
C GLN A 297 -8.90 28.07 13.44
N LYS A 298 -10.08 27.43 13.39
CA LYS A 298 -10.44 26.52 12.31
C LYS A 298 -10.73 27.33 11.04
N LEU A 299 -9.91 27.12 10.01
CA LEU A 299 -10.17 27.61 8.66
C LEU A 299 -11.47 27.00 8.14
N ASN A 300 -12.48 27.84 7.91
CA ASN A 300 -13.65 27.45 7.14
C ASN A 300 -13.18 27.27 5.69
N ARG A 301 -13.25 26.04 5.15
CA ARG A 301 -12.65 25.66 3.85
C ARG A 301 -13.36 26.25 2.62
N ASN A 302 -14.36 27.11 2.83
CA ASN A 302 -15.10 27.77 1.77
C ASN A 302 -14.71 29.25 1.74
N ILE A 303 -13.73 29.60 0.90
CA ILE A 303 -13.60 30.98 0.43
C ILE A 303 -14.61 31.11 -0.71
N PHE A 304 -15.77 31.72 -0.44
CA PHE A 304 -16.74 32.06 -1.47
C PHE A 304 -16.18 33.23 -2.28
N ILE A 305 -15.48 32.92 -3.37
CA ILE A 305 -15.17 33.93 -4.39
C ILE A 305 -16.44 34.09 -5.22
N HIS A 306 -17.30 35.03 -4.84
CA HIS A 306 -18.33 35.53 -5.74
C HIS A 306 -17.65 36.32 -6.85
N LEU A 307 -17.30 35.63 -7.94
CA LEU A 307 -17.03 36.26 -9.23
C LEU A 307 -18.36 36.76 -9.78
N PHE A 308 -18.73 38.01 -9.45
CA PHE A 308 -19.70 38.73 -10.26
C PHE A 308 -19.03 39.05 -11.60
N ALA A 309 -19.25 38.18 -12.58
CA ALA A 309 -18.95 38.47 -13.96
C ALA A 309 -19.98 39.48 -14.50
N GLY A 310 -19.53 40.72 -14.73
CA GLY A 310 -20.12 41.64 -15.69
C GLY A 310 -21.22 42.57 -15.16
N GLY A 311 -20.97 43.88 -15.22
CA GLY A 311 -22.01 44.90 -15.13
C GLY A 311 -21.45 46.29 -14.85
N ASN A 312 -21.28 47.07 -15.92
CA ASN A 312 -20.90 48.48 -16.02
C ASN A 312 -20.98 49.37 -14.78
N GLU A 313 -19.97 50.25 -14.67
CA GLU A 313 -20.10 51.60 -14.12
C GLU A 313 -21.43 52.25 -14.57
N LYS A 314 -22.34 52.44 -13.61
CA LYS A 314 -23.33 53.52 -13.47
C LYS A 314 -24.49 52.99 -12.63
N ASN A 315 -24.44 53.26 -11.33
CA ASN A 315 -25.43 54.08 -10.65
C ASN A 315 -25.06 54.18 -9.17
N LYS A 316 -25.26 55.39 -8.64
CA LYS A 316 -24.96 55.94 -7.32
C LYS A 316 -25.19 54.99 -6.14
#